data_AF-A0A8H3PEY4-F1
#
_entry.id   AF-A0A8H3PEY4-F1
#
_cell.length_a   1.000
_cell.length_b   1.000
_cell.length_c   1.000
_cell.angle_alpha   90.00
_cell.angle_beta   90.00
_cell.angle_gamma   90.00
#
_symmetry.space_group_name_H-M   'P 1'
#
loop_
_entity.id
_entity.type
_entity.pdbx_description
1 polymer ?
#
loop_
_entity_poly.entity_id
_entity_poly.type
_entity_poly.pdbx_seq_one_letter_code
_entity_poly.pdbx_strand_id
1 'polypeptide(L)'
;MAAITKSVTFFFVHQHRRQVEKLMYTHTIPLSLCFNPDDTTQPTATLDAITILLFAIAKLHLPHVASRCPSRCDICGAALEHIMQSNLTQLHLPAASVCVLSAPVCKNETCEEQLALQLSTSTRVTRDELRGGPLMMMLGHSFFLDLMNQGDREVKRECEVCGSRQGWEVCPRCKRIGYCSRACRRMDWPVHRLICELLKSEGEGEGEEEDAMEEEDAVDEEDAVDEEDAVDEEDAVDEDFAVEEQVHDRPWHCSCLPF
;
A
#
# COMPACT_ATOMS: atom_id res chain seq x y z
N MET A 1 -4.74 -6.56 -20.79
CA MET A 1 -4.28 -7.54 -19.78
C MET A 1 -4.75 -7.11 -18.41
N ALA A 2 -5.48 -7.96 -17.69
CA ALA A 2 -5.92 -7.62 -16.33
C ALA A 2 -4.75 -7.76 -15.36
N ALA A 3 -4.68 -6.87 -14.37
CA ALA A 3 -3.61 -6.87 -13.38
C ALA A 3 -3.71 -8.14 -12.53
N ILE A 4 -2.62 -8.91 -12.46
CA ILE A 4 -2.56 -10.04 -11.52
C ILE A 4 -2.38 -9.44 -10.13
N THR A 5 -3.23 -9.82 -9.19
CA THR A 5 -3.21 -9.33 -7.80
C THR A 5 -3.15 -10.49 -6.81
N LYS A 6 -2.54 -10.26 -5.65
CA LYS A 6 -2.48 -11.21 -4.54
C LYS A 6 -3.08 -10.59 -3.29
N SER A 7 -3.90 -11.36 -2.57
CA SER A 7 -4.42 -10.95 -1.27
C SER A 7 -3.30 -11.02 -0.23
N VAL A 8 -3.04 -9.90 0.44
CA VAL A 8 -2.06 -9.75 1.50
C VAL A 8 -2.78 -9.47 2.82
N THR A 9 -2.46 -10.27 3.83
CA THR A 9 -3.09 -10.13 5.15
C THR A 9 -2.16 -9.40 6.12
N PHE A 10 -2.65 -8.30 6.67
CA PHE A 10 -2.00 -7.47 7.67
C PHE A 10 -2.50 -7.89 9.05
N PHE A 11 -1.56 -8.25 9.91
CA PHE A 11 -1.84 -8.54 11.30
C PHE A 11 -1.35 -7.38 12.15
N PHE A 12 -2.28 -6.70 12.82
CA PHE A 12 -1.95 -5.73 13.86
C PHE A 12 -2.11 -6.44 15.18
N VAL A 13 -0.98 -6.63 15.85
CA VAL A 13 -0.95 -7.29 17.16
C VAL A 13 -0.84 -6.19 18.19
N HIS A 14 -1.90 -6.07 18.99
CA HIS A 14 -1.93 -5.19 20.14
C HIS A 14 -1.69 -6.02 21.41
N GLN A 15 -0.65 -5.70 22.15
CA GLN A 15 -0.33 -6.38 23.40
C GLN A 15 -0.60 -5.45 24.58
N HIS A 16 -1.58 -5.80 25.41
CA HIS A 16 -1.88 -5.07 26.64
C HIS A 16 -2.01 -6.05 27.81
N ARG A 17 -1.23 -5.85 28.87
CA ARG A 17 -1.27 -6.66 30.12
C ARG A 17 -1.36 -8.18 29.90
N ARG A 18 -0.54 -8.71 28.97
CA ARG A 18 -0.49 -10.14 28.55
C ARG A 18 -1.67 -10.64 27.71
N GLN A 19 -2.65 -9.81 27.40
CA GLN A 19 -3.63 -10.11 26.36
C GLN A 19 -3.07 -9.64 25.01
N VAL A 20 -3.11 -10.55 24.05
CA VAL A 20 -2.70 -10.29 22.67
C VAL A 20 -3.98 -10.26 21.85
N GLU A 21 -4.39 -9.06 21.45
CA GLU A 21 -5.50 -8.89 20.51
C GLU A 21 -4.92 -8.81 19.10
N LYS A 22 -5.45 -9.63 18.19
CA LYS A 22 -5.02 -9.70 16.81
C LYS A 22 -6.11 -9.11 15.92
N LEU A 23 -5.81 -7.95 15.32
CA LEU A 23 -6.65 -7.38 14.27
C LEU A 23 -6.11 -7.83 12.92
N MET A 24 -7.00 -8.28 12.05
CA MET A 24 -6.65 -8.84 10.75
C MET A 24 -7.33 -8.05 9.65
N TYR A 25 -6.55 -7.54 8.70
CA TYR A 25 -7.05 -6.82 7.53
C TYR A 25 -6.46 -7.42 6.27
N THR A 26 -7.29 -7.69 5.28
CA THR A 26 -6.85 -8.25 3.99
C THR A 26 -6.94 -7.17 2.93
N HIS A 27 -5.85 -7.00 2.17
CA HIS A 27 -5.74 -6.05 1.06
C HIS A 27 -5.39 -6.78 -0.22
N THR A 28 -5.92 -6.32 -1.34
CA THR A 28 -5.53 -6.80 -2.66
C THR A 28 -4.32 -5.98 -3.12
N ILE A 29 -3.16 -6.62 -3.27
CA ILE A 29 -1.92 -5.97 -3.71
C ILE A 29 -1.55 -6.47 -5.12
N PRO A 30 -1.14 -5.59 -6.06
CA PRO A 30 -0.61 -6.01 -7.34
C PRO A 30 0.52 -7.04 -7.20
N LEU A 31 0.52 -8.08 -8.04
CA LEU A 31 1.54 -9.13 -7.99
C LEU A 31 2.94 -8.58 -8.34
N SER A 32 3.02 -7.49 -9.12
CA SER A 32 4.28 -6.78 -9.37
C SER A 32 4.90 -6.18 -8.10
N LEU A 33 4.09 -5.94 -7.07
CA LEU A 33 4.52 -5.50 -5.74
C LEU A 33 4.61 -6.68 -4.75
N CYS A 34 4.66 -7.93 -5.21
CA CYS A 34 4.86 -9.10 -4.35
C CYS A 34 6.21 -9.75 -4.67
N PHE A 35 7.17 -9.68 -3.75
CA PHE A 35 8.52 -10.18 -4.02
C PHE A 35 8.77 -11.58 -3.53
N ASN A 36 9.52 -12.33 -4.32
CA ASN A 36 10.21 -13.52 -3.84
C ASN A 36 11.43 -13.06 -3.02
N PRO A 37 11.51 -13.37 -1.71
CA PRO A 37 12.64 -12.95 -0.88
C PRO A 37 13.99 -13.52 -1.32
N ASP A 38 14.00 -14.57 -2.15
CA ASP A 38 15.22 -15.19 -2.68
C ASP A 38 15.73 -14.49 -3.96
N ASP A 39 14.95 -13.55 -4.52
CA ASP A 39 15.33 -12.81 -5.72
C ASP A 39 16.10 -11.53 -5.33
N THR A 40 17.43 -11.64 -5.36
CA THR A 40 18.34 -10.52 -5.05
C THR A 40 18.48 -9.52 -6.20
N THR A 41 17.84 -9.75 -7.35
CA THR A 41 17.99 -8.90 -8.55
C THR A 41 16.98 -7.75 -8.63
N GLN A 42 16.14 -7.60 -7.61
CA GLN A 42 15.07 -6.62 -7.55
C GLN A 42 15.60 -5.17 -7.57
N PRO A 43 15.02 -4.28 -8.39
CA PRO A 43 15.33 -2.86 -8.36
C PRO A 43 14.99 -2.23 -7.00
N THR A 44 15.84 -1.31 -6.55
CA THR A 44 15.60 -0.51 -5.32
C THR A 44 14.27 0.24 -5.37
N ALA A 45 13.86 0.71 -6.54
CA ALA A 45 12.59 1.41 -6.75
C ALA A 45 11.36 0.56 -6.35
N THR A 46 11.41 -0.76 -6.55
CA THR A 46 10.31 -1.65 -6.20
C THR A 46 10.21 -1.83 -4.67
N LEU A 47 11.34 -1.87 -3.96
CA LEU A 47 11.36 -1.91 -2.49
C LEU A 47 10.77 -0.63 -1.88
N ASP A 48 11.05 0.53 -2.47
CA ASP A 48 10.46 1.81 -2.04
C ASP A 48 8.94 1.83 -2.26
N ALA A 49 8.49 1.35 -3.42
CA ALA A 49 7.06 1.26 -3.75
C ALA A 49 6.28 0.36 -2.77
N ILE A 50 6.82 -0.82 -2.42
CA ILE A 50 6.22 -1.66 -1.37
C ILE A 50 6.20 -0.93 -0.05
N THR A 51 7.32 -0.33 0.34
CA THR A 51 7.43 0.33 1.65
C THR A 51 6.36 1.42 1.78
N ILE A 52 6.20 2.26 0.76
CA ILE A 52 5.15 3.28 0.68
C ILE A 52 3.75 2.67 0.80
N LEU A 53 3.47 1.59 0.07
CA LEU A 53 2.18 0.90 0.12
C LEU A 53 1.88 0.33 1.51
N LEU A 54 2.86 -0.36 2.12
CA LEU A 54 2.71 -0.93 3.46
C LEU A 54 2.48 0.16 4.51
N PHE A 55 3.19 1.30 4.41
CA PHE A 55 2.96 2.45 5.28
C PHE A 55 1.57 3.06 5.09
N ALA A 56 1.09 3.16 3.85
CA ALA A 56 -0.26 3.66 3.57
C ALA A 56 -1.34 2.78 4.18
N ILE A 57 -1.20 1.45 4.04
CA ILE A 57 -2.12 0.48 4.65
C ILE A 57 -2.03 0.55 6.18
N ALA A 58 -0.82 0.65 6.74
CA ALA A 58 -0.63 0.80 8.17
C ALA A 58 -1.32 2.06 8.73
N LYS A 59 -1.21 3.20 8.03
CA LYS A 59 -1.89 4.44 8.40
C LYS A 59 -3.42 4.34 8.29
N LEU A 60 -3.93 3.65 7.27
CA LEU A 60 -5.37 3.47 7.07
C LEU A 60 -6.03 2.77 8.28
N HIS A 61 -5.36 1.78 8.88
CA HIS A 61 -5.90 1.02 10.02
C HIS A 61 -5.55 1.61 11.39
N LEU A 62 -4.67 2.61 11.44
CA LEU A 62 -4.21 3.22 12.69
C LEU A 62 -5.35 3.74 13.57
N PRO A 63 -6.42 4.40 13.05
CA PRO A 63 -7.54 4.84 13.88
C PRO A 63 -8.29 3.68 14.55
N HIS A 64 -8.43 2.54 13.86
CA HIS A 64 -9.11 1.37 14.43
C HIS A 64 -8.25 0.70 15.50
N VAL A 65 -6.93 0.62 15.28
CA VAL A 65 -5.98 0.20 16.33
C VAL A 65 -6.04 1.14 17.53
N ALA A 66 -6.02 2.46 17.32
CA ALA A 66 -6.10 3.46 18.38
C ALA A 66 -7.38 3.34 19.21
N SER A 67 -8.52 3.05 18.58
CA SER A 67 -9.80 2.87 19.28
C SER A 67 -9.82 1.67 20.24
N ARG A 68 -8.90 0.72 20.06
CA ARG A 68 -8.74 -0.48 20.90
C ARG A 68 -7.62 -0.33 21.93
N CYS A 69 -6.82 0.74 21.84
CA CYS A 69 -5.75 0.98 22.78
C CYS A 69 -6.31 1.39 24.16
N PRO A 70 -5.65 0.97 25.26
CA PRO A 70 -5.93 1.51 26.59
C PRO A 70 -5.73 3.04 26.60
N SER A 71 -6.16 3.71 27.67
CA SER A 71 -5.90 5.13 27.88
C SER A 71 -4.57 5.41 28.61
N ARG A 72 -3.86 4.35 29.04
CA ARG A 72 -2.63 4.45 29.84
C ARG A 72 -1.52 3.55 29.30
N CYS A 73 -0.29 4.02 29.43
CA CYS A 73 0.92 3.30 29.07
C CYS A 73 1.13 2.08 29.97
N ASP A 74 1.46 0.93 29.37
CA ASP A 74 1.72 -0.31 30.11
C ASP A 74 3.03 -0.30 30.91
N ILE A 75 3.97 0.56 30.55
CA ILE A 75 5.28 0.64 31.20
C ILE A 75 5.19 1.52 32.46
N CYS A 76 4.64 2.74 32.34
CA CYS A 76 4.66 3.73 33.42
C CYS A 76 3.28 4.19 33.92
N GLY A 77 2.18 3.81 33.25
CA GLY A 77 0.81 4.19 33.62
C GLY A 77 0.39 5.63 33.24
N ALA A 78 1.26 6.40 32.59
CA ALA A 78 0.97 7.74 32.09
C ALA A 78 -0.07 7.72 30.94
N ALA A 79 -0.66 8.87 30.64
CA ALA A 79 -1.56 9.02 29.50
C ALA A 79 -0.82 8.72 28.18
N LEU A 80 -1.51 8.04 27.27
CA LEU A 80 -0.98 7.71 25.95
C LEU A 80 -1.05 8.92 25.02
N GLU A 81 -0.01 9.09 24.20
CA GLU A 81 0.10 10.22 23.27
C GLU A 81 0.16 9.74 21.82
N HIS A 82 0.82 8.61 21.54
CA HIS A 82 0.93 8.09 20.19
C HIS A 82 1.06 6.56 20.15
N ILE A 83 1.01 5.98 18.95
CA ILE A 83 1.17 4.56 18.69
C ILE A 83 2.50 4.34 17.97
N MET A 84 3.35 3.51 18.55
CA MET A 84 4.56 3.04 17.90
C MET A 84 4.25 1.79 17.07
N GLN A 85 4.82 1.72 15.87
CA GLN A 85 4.75 0.55 15.00
C GLN A 85 6.13 -0.08 14.92
N SER A 86 6.19 -1.41 14.91
CA SER A 86 7.43 -2.11 14.57
C SER A 86 7.84 -1.76 13.14
N ASN A 87 9.14 -1.86 12.86
CA ASN A 87 9.59 -1.90 11.47
C ASN A 87 8.81 -2.99 10.74
N LEU A 88 8.30 -2.65 9.55
CA LEU A 88 7.59 -3.58 8.69
C LEU A 88 8.55 -4.73 8.36
N THR A 89 8.31 -5.89 8.96
CA THR A 89 9.03 -7.10 8.54
C THR A 89 8.58 -7.46 7.14
N GLN A 90 9.57 -7.74 6.29
CA GLN A 90 9.43 -8.08 4.87
C GLN A 90 8.25 -9.02 4.62
N LEU A 91 7.51 -8.75 3.54
CA LEU A 91 6.46 -9.62 3.02
C LEU A 91 7.08 -10.99 2.72
N HIS A 92 6.85 -11.99 3.59
CA HIS A 92 7.33 -13.35 3.33
C HIS A 92 6.33 -14.10 2.44
N LEU A 93 6.73 -14.36 1.20
CA LEU A 93 6.11 -15.40 0.38
C LEU A 93 6.52 -16.78 0.94
N PRO A 94 5.60 -17.78 0.98
CA PRO A 94 4.44 -17.92 0.08
C PRO A 94 3.12 -17.34 0.62
N ALA A 95 3.02 -17.14 1.94
CA ALA A 95 1.76 -16.81 2.62
C ALA A 95 1.29 -15.36 2.41
N ALA A 96 2.16 -14.48 1.88
CA ALA A 96 1.85 -13.07 1.60
C ALA A 96 1.20 -12.37 2.81
N SER A 97 1.79 -12.56 3.98
CA SER A 97 1.36 -11.90 5.21
C SER A 97 2.36 -10.86 5.64
N VAL A 98 1.88 -9.68 6.04
CA VAL A 98 2.67 -8.63 6.68
C VAL A 98 2.23 -8.56 8.14
N CYS A 99 3.19 -8.64 9.05
CA CYS A 99 2.93 -8.42 10.47
C CYS A 99 3.39 -7.01 10.82
N VAL A 100 2.49 -6.21 11.40
CA VAL A 100 2.77 -4.87 11.92
C VAL A 100 2.43 -4.87 13.39
N LEU A 101 3.42 -4.99 14.26
CA LEU A 101 3.17 -4.87 15.69
C LEU A 101 2.91 -3.40 16.00
N SER A 102 1.80 -3.08 16.64
CA SER A 102 1.44 -1.70 16.99
C SER A 102 1.13 -1.63 18.46
N ALA A 103 1.79 -0.73 19.18
CA ALA A 103 1.62 -0.59 20.61
C ALA A 103 1.59 0.89 21.01
N PRO A 104 0.63 1.30 21.86
CA PRO A 104 0.54 2.68 22.30
C PRO A 104 1.61 2.98 23.34
N VAL A 105 2.16 4.20 23.30
CA VAL A 105 3.16 4.67 24.26
C VAL A 105 2.89 6.11 24.70
N CYS A 106 3.39 6.44 25.89
CA CYS A 106 3.39 7.82 26.38
C CYS A 106 4.63 8.57 25.86
N LYS A 107 4.68 9.89 26.08
CA LYS A 107 5.81 10.77 25.70
C LYS A 107 7.16 10.50 26.37
N ASN A 108 7.24 9.51 27.27
CA ASN A 108 8.46 9.28 28.03
C ASN A 108 9.43 8.48 27.17
N GLU A 109 10.58 9.08 26.85
CA GLU A 109 11.65 8.47 26.05
C GLU A 109 12.04 7.06 26.55
N THR A 110 12.08 6.86 27.88
CA THR A 110 12.40 5.55 28.45
C THR A 110 11.34 4.48 28.15
N CYS A 111 10.06 4.88 28.05
CA CYS A 111 8.97 3.98 27.66
C CYS A 111 9.02 3.70 26.16
N GLU A 112 9.33 4.70 25.33
CA GLU A 112 9.51 4.54 23.89
C GLU A 112 10.66 3.59 23.56
N GLU A 113 11.83 3.78 24.18
CA GLU A 113 12.99 2.91 24.00
C GLU A 113 12.71 1.47 24.44
N GLN A 114 12.10 1.28 25.61
CA GLN A 114 11.73 -0.05 26.09
C GLN A 114 10.71 -0.72 25.17
N LEU A 115 9.71 0.02 24.71
CA LEU A 115 8.71 -0.52 23.79
C LEU A 115 9.32 -0.84 22.42
N ALA A 116 10.20 0.02 21.89
CA ALA A 116 10.92 -0.25 20.66
C ALA A 116 11.75 -1.55 20.77
N LEU A 117 12.42 -1.76 21.91
CA LEU A 117 13.14 -3.00 22.17
C LEU A 117 12.19 -4.21 22.24
N GLN A 118 11.03 -4.08 22.89
CA GLN A 118 10.00 -5.14 22.94
C GLN A 118 9.41 -5.45 21.56
N LEU A 119 9.13 -4.44 20.74
CA LEU A 119 8.63 -4.60 19.38
C LEU A 119 9.69 -5.29 18.52
N SER A 120 10.96 -4.87 18.62
CA SER A 120 12.06 -5.47 17.86
C SER A 120 12.28 -6.95 18.20
N THR A 121 12.15 -7.33 19.47
CA THR A 121 12.29 -8.71 19.94
C THR A 121 11.07 -9.56 19.54
N SER A 122 9.86 -9.04 19.73
CA SER A 122 8.62 -9.73 19.35
C SER A 122 8.53 -9.95 17.84
N THR A 123 8.99 -8.97 17.05
CA THR A 123 9.05 -9.07 15.59
C THR A 123 9.91 -10.27 15.14
N ARG A 124 11.05 -10.52 15.82
CA ARG A 124 11.90 -11.69 15.55
C ARG A 124 11.19 -13.00 15.88
N VAL A 125 10.49 -13.06 17.01
CA VAL A 125 9.73 -14.26 17.43
C VAL A 125 8.61 -14.56 16.43
N THR A 126 7.81 -13.55 16.05
CA THR A 126 6.74 -13.75 15.07
C THR A 126 7.26 -14.19 13.71
N ARG A 127 8.45 -13.72 13.31
CA ARG A 127 9.10 -14.15 12.07
C ARG A 127 9.47 -15.64 12.10
N ASP A 128 9.99 -16.10 13.23
CA ASP A 128 10.38 -17.50 13.40
C ASP A 128 9.13 -18.40 13.52
N GLU A 129 8.06 -17.92 14.16
CA GLU A 129 6.77 -18.62 14.20
C GLU A 129 6.12 -18.76 12.83
N LEU A 130 6.19 -17.72 11.97
CA LEU A 130 5.68 -17.77 10.61
C LEU A 130 6.51 -18.68 9.68
N ARG A 131 7.80 -18.88 9.96
CA ARG A 131 8.70 -19.72 9.14
C ARG A 131 8.65 -21.21 9.47
N GLY A 132 7.95 -21.63 10.52
CA GLY A 132 7.84 -23.06 10.88
C GLY A 132 7.41 -23.35 12.31
N GLY A 133 6.88 -22.37 13.04
CA GLY A 133 6.34 -22.58 14.37
C GLY A 133 4.95 -23.25 14.34
N PRO A 134 4.49 -23.75 15.49
CA PRO A 134 3.19 -24.45 15.63
C PRO A 134 1.96 -23.61 15.21
N LEU A 135 2.10 -22.28 15.06
CA LEU A 135 1.08 -21.41 14.47
C LEU A 135 0.77 -21.72 13.00
N MET A 136 1.77 -22.17 12.23
CA MET A 136 1.57 -22.63 10.84
C MET A 136 0.65 -23.86 10.76
N MET A 137 0.51 -24.63 11.85
CA MET A 137 -0.41 -25.77 11.92
C MET A 137 -1.83 -25.41 12.38
N MET A 138 -2.06 -24.20 12.90
CA MET A 138 -3.39 -23.76 13.36
C MET A 138 -4.21 -23.09 12.26
N LEU A 139 -3.57 -22.57 11.21
CA LEU A 139 -4.24 -22.08 10.00
C LEU A 139 -4.33 -23.21 8.99
N GLY A 140 -5.43 -23.98 9.05
CA GLY A 140 -5.61 -25.27 8.40
C GLY A 140 -5.12 -25.37 6.94
N HIS A 141 -4.57 -26.55 6.63
CA HIS A 141 -3.93 -26.95 5.37
C HIS A 141 -4.80 -26.75 4.10
N SER A 142 -6.12 -26.61 4.24
CA SER A 142 -7.04 -26.33 3.13
C SER A 142 -6.92 -24.91 2.59
N PHE A 143 -6.54 -23.93 3.43
CA PHE A 143 -6.43 -22.52 3.03
C PHE A 143 -5.20 -22.26 2.15
N PHE A 144 -4.12 -23.00 2.39
CA PHE A 144 -2.84 -22.82 1.70
C PHE A 144 -2.81 -23.45 0.30
N LEU A 145 -3.56 -24.54 0.08
CA LEU A 145 -3.64 -25.22 -1.23
C LEU A 145 -4.49 -24.43 -2.25
N ASP A 146 -5.48 -23.65 -1.80
CA ASP A 146 -6.29 -22.77 -2.67
C ASP A 146 -5.51 -21.54 -3.18
N LEU A 147 -4.45 -21.12 -2.47
CA LEU A 147 -3.60 -20.00 -2.86
C LEU A 147 -2.60 -20.35 -3.98
N MET A 148 -2.18 -21.63 -4.05
CA MET A 148 -1.10 -22.08 -4.94
C MET A 148 -1.61 -22.62 -6.29
N ASN A 149 -2.93 -22.81 -6.47
CA ASN A 149 -3.51 -23.42 -7.67
C ASN A 149 -4.15 -22.40 -8.65
N GLN A 150 -3.55 -21.20 -8.79
CA GLN A 150 -4.10 -20.07 -9.56
C GLN A 150 -3.42 -19.85 -10.92
N GLY A 151 -3.02 -20.92 -11.60
CA GLY A 151 -2.68 -20.84 -13.03
C GLY A 151 -3.95 -20.68 -13.87
N ASP A 152 -4.00 -19.64 -14.71
CA ASP A 152 -5.06 -19.34 -15.69
C ASP A 152 -6.50 -19.24 -15.16
N ARG A 153 -6.70 -18.49 -14.06
CA ARG A 153 -8.05 -18.03 -13.70
C ARG A 153 -8.44 -16.83 -14.58
N GLU A 154 -9.45 -17.05 -15.42
CA GLU A 154 -10.30 -16.02 -16.02
C GLU A 154 -10.48 -14.85 -15.03
N VAL A 155 -9.91 -13.68 -15.36
CA VAL A 155 -9.89 -12.55 -14.42
C VAL A 155 -11.30 -12.04 -14.22
N LYS A 156 -11.89 -12.45 -13.09
CA LYS A 156 -13.23 -12.03 -12.67
C LYS A 156 -13.23 -10.52 -12.54
N ARG A 157 -14.01 -9.87 -13.42
CA ARG A 157 -14.24 -8.41 -13.43
C ARG A 157 -15.23 -8.05 -12.32
N GLU A 158 -14.74 -7.96 -11.09
CA GLU A 158 -15.51 -7.61 -9.90
C GLU A 158 -15.04 -6.26 -9.35
N CYS A 159 -15.98 -5.38 -9.01
CA CYS A 159 -15.64 -4.04 -8.52
C CYS A 159 -14.85 -4.13 -7.21
N GLU A 160 -13.70 -3.49 -7.13
CA GLU A 160 -12.82 -3.55 -5.95
C GLU A 160 -13.50 -3.03 -4.66
N VAL A 161 -14.49 -2.13 -4.80
CA VAL A 161 -15.17 -1.50 -3.66
C VAL A 161 -16.40 -2.28 -3.19
N CYS A 162 -17.15 -2.89 -4.11
CA CYS A 162 -18.46 -3.49 -3.78
C CYS A 162 -18.67 -4.93 -4.27
N GLY A 163 -17.72 -5.49 -5.02
CA GLY A 163 -17.79 -6.83 -5.59
C GLY A 163 -18.78 -6.99 -6.75
N SER A 164 -19.50 -5.94 -7.16
CA SER A 164 -20.45 -6.03 -8.28
C SER A 164 -19.76 -6.37 -9.59
N ARG A 165 -20.39 -7.26 -10.39
CA ARG A 165 -19.95 -7.66 -11.73
C ARG A 165 -20.57 -6.86 -12.86
N GLN A 166 -21.43 -5.89 -12.55
CA GLN A 166 -22.12 -5.07 -13.54
C GLN A 166 -21.45 -3.70 -13.70
N GLY A 167 -21.49 -3.12 -14.91
CA GLY A 167 -21.05 -1.74 -15.15
C GLY A 167 -19.54 -1.51 -15.06
N TRP A 168 -18.73 -2.39 -15.65
CA TRP A 168 -17.28 -2.39 -15.49
C TRP A 168 -16.56 -1.24 -16.23
N GLU A 169 -16.06 -0.27 -15.48
CA GLU A 169 -15.13 0.77 -15.95
C GLU A 169 -13.75 0.58 -15.30
N VAL A 170 -12.69 0.47 -16.11
CA VAL A 170 -11.31 0.50 -15.61
C VAL A 170 -10.87 1.93 -15.30
N CYS A 171 -9.93 2.09 -14.37
CA CYS A 171 -9.31 3.39 -14.12
C CYS A 171 -8.67 3.92 -15.42
N PRO A 172 -8.98 5.13 -15.88
CA PRO A 172 -8.43 5.64 -17.15
C PRO A 172 -6.93 5.93 -17.08
N ARG A 173 -6.37 6.12 -15.88
CA ARG A 173 -4.93 6.38 -15.66
C ARG A 173 -4.11 5.11 -15.72
N CYS A 174 -4.34 4.18 -14.79
CA CYS A 174 -3.52 2.96 -14.73
C CYS A 174 -4.06 1.81 -15.60
N LYS A 175 -5.34 1.83 -16.01
CA LYS A 175 -6.02 0.75 -16.77
C LYS A 175 -5.96 -0.65 -16.11
N ARG A 176 -5.59 -0.73 -14.82
CA ARG A 176 -5.37 -1.98 -14.07
C ARG A 176 -6.53 -2.35 -13.13
N ILE A 177 -7.10 -1.40 -12.41
CA ILE A 177 -8.18 -1.61 -11.43
C ILE A 177 -9.53 -1.22 -12.04
N GLY A 178 -10.58 -2.02 -11.78
CA GLY A 178 -11.93 -1.77 -12.31
C GLY A 178 -13.00 -1.57 -11.25
N TYR A 179 -14.00 -0.77 -11.63
CA TYR A 179 -15.09 -0.31 -10.77
C TYR A 179 -16.42 -0.47 -11.49
N CYS A 180 -17.49 -0.71 -10.74
CA CYS A 180 -18.85 -0.77 -11.31
C CYS A 180 -19.43 0.62 -11.63
N SER A 181 -18.81 1.69 -11.10
CA SER A 181 -19.30 3.06 -11.25
C SER A 181 -18.22 4.09 -10.89
N ARG A 182 -18.42 5.32 -11.35
CA ARG A 182 -17.60 6.48 -10.95
C ARG A 182 -17.67 6.78 -9.45
N ALA A 183 -18.76 6.41 -8.78
CA ALA A 183 -18.92 6.58 -7.34
C ALA A 183 -17.95 5.68 -6.56
N CYS A 184 -17.87 4.40 -6.92
CA CYS A 184 -16.88 3.47 -6.35
C CYS A 184 -15.45 3.93 -6.61
N ARG A 185 -15.14 4.38 -7.83
CA ARG A 185 -13.80 4.91 -8.14
C ARG A 185 -13.43 6.13 -7.28
N ARG A 186 -14.37 7.06 -7.04
CA ARG A 186 -14.14 8.21 -6.15
C ARG A 186 -13.96 7.82 -4.70
N MET A 187 -14.71 6.82 -4.24
CA MET A 187 -14.61 6.30 -2.87
C MET A 187 -13.23 5.68 -2.61
N ASP A 188 -12.71 4.92 -3.57
CA ASP A 188 -11.39 4.29 -3.48
C ASP A 188 -10.22 5.24 -3.79
N TRP A 189 -10.48 6.38 -4.44
CA TRP A 189 -9.46 7.31 -4.93
C TRP A 189 -8.35 7.68 -3.92
N PRO A 190 -8.62 7.95 -2.63
CA PRO A 190 -7.58 8.32 -1.67
C PRO A 190 -6.53 7.24 -1.44
N VAL A 191 -6.92 5.97 -1.53
CA VAL A 191 -6.04 4.80 -1.45
C VAL A 191 -5.50 4.49 -2.85
N HIS A 192 -6.38 4.43 -3.84
CA HIS A 192 -6.05 4.10 -5.22
C HIS A 192 -5.01 5.04 -5.82
N ARG A 193 -5.03 6.35 -5.55
CA ARG A 193 -4.06 7.30 -6.13
C ARG A 193 -2.61 6.93 -5.82
N LEU A 194 -2.35 6.36 -4.64
CA LEU A 194 -1.02 5.96 -4.19
C LEU A 194 -0.48 4.79 -5.04
N ILE A 195 -1.36 3.85 -5.38
CA ILE A 195 -1.01 2.70 -6.24
C ILE A 195 -1.20 2.99 -7.74
N CYS A 196 -2.02 3.98 -8.10
CA CYS A 196 -2.33 4.33 -9.48
C CYS A 196 -1.10 4.86 -10.21
N GLU A 197 -0.26 5.61 -9.50
CA GLU A 197 0.97 6.19 -10.05
C GLU A 197 2.03 5.09 -10.28
N LEU A 198 2.19 4.20 -9.30
CA LEU A 198 3.07 3.02 -9.39
C LEU A 198 2.67 2.09 -10.54
N LEU A 199 1.37 1.90 -10.75
CA LEU A 199 0.86 1.03 -11.82
C LEU A 199 0.95 1.65 -13.22
N LYS A 200 1.17 2.97 -13.32
CA LYS A 200 1.27 3.65 -14.61
C LYS A 200 2.62 3.36 -15.29
N SER A 201 3.71 3.27 -14.51
CA SER A 201 5.07 3.15 -15.04
C SER A 201 5.38 1.78 -15.68
N GLU A 202 4.61 0.74 -15.38
CA GLU A 202 4.87 -0.62 -15.91
C GLU A 202 4.26 -0.88 -17.30
N GLY A 203 3.54 0.09 -17.88
CA GLY A 203 2.75 -0.11 -19.09
C GLY A 203 3.29 0.51 -20.38
N GLU A 204 4.35 1.31 -20.30
CA GLU A 204 4.82 2.16 -21.41
C GLU A 204 6.21 1.71 -21.95
N GLY A 205 6.73 0.55 -21.55
CA GLY A 205 8.13 0.15 -21.78
C GLY A 205 8.46 -0.83 -22.92
N GLU A 206 7.52 -1.37 -23.69
CA GLU A 206 7.81 -2.46 -24.65
C GLU A 206 7.19 -2.30 -26.06
N GLY A 207 6.91 -1.06 -26.50
CA GLY A 207 6.14 -0.82 -27.73
C GLY A 207 6.76 0.04 -28.84
N GLU A 208 7.94 0.62 -28.64
CA GLU A 208 8.53 1.57 -29.61
C GLU A 208 10.02 1.25 -29.85
N GLU A 209 10.34 0.07 -30.37
CA GLU A 209 11.68 -0.22 -30.89
C GLU A 209 11.64 -1.20 -32.08
N GLU A 210 10.71 -1.00 -33.02
CA GLU A 210 10.75 -1.61 -34.36
C GLU A 210 10.17 -0.63 -35.38
N ASP A 211 10.90 0.46 -35.69
CA ASP A 211 10.77 1.21 -36.96
C ASP A 211 11.97 2.18 -37.14
N ALA A 212 13.17 1.67 -36.90
CA ALA A 212 14.42 2.39 -37.19
C ALA A 212 15.29 1.54 -38.14
N MET A 213 14.84 1.38 -39.38
CA MET A 213 15.73 1.05 -40.49
C MET A 213 15.21 1.63 -41.81
N GLU A 214 16.09 2.40 -42.46
CA GLU A 214 16.09 2.88 -43.86
C GLU A 214 15.26 4.13 -44.23
N GLU A 215 15.88 5.30 -44.04
CA GLU A 215 15.85 6.34 -45.07
C GLU A 215 17.15 7.18 -45.00
N GLU A 216 18.18 6.72 -45.72
CA GLU A 216 19.28 7.57 -46.17
C GLU A 216 18.90 8.10 -47.56
N ASP A 217 18.58 9.39 -47.69
CA ASP A 217 19.07 10.18 -48.81
C ASP A 217 18.92 11.70 -48.59
N ALA A 218 20.01 12.37 -48.93
CA ALA A 218 20.33 13.80 -48.88
C ALA A 218 19.24 14.76 -49.38
N VAL A 219 19.12 15.94 -48.73
CA VAL A 219 19.16 17.26 -49.40
C VAL A 219 19.62 18.37 -48.42
N ASP A 220 20.66 19.10 -48.84
CA ASP A 220 21.06 20.51 -48.68
C ASP A 220 20.47 21.36 -47.53
N GLU A 221 21.32 21.96 -46.68
CA GLU A 221 22.06 23.23 -46.88
C GLU A 221 21.17 24.48 -46.63
N GLU A 222 21.61 25.27 -45.64
CA GLU A 222 21.39 26.72 -45.44
C GLU A 222 19.95 27.22 -45.17
N ASP A 223 19.70 27.72 -43.95
CA ASP A 223 19.62 29.18 -43.80
C ASP A 223 19.65 29.60 -42.34
N ALA A 224 20.55 30.55 -42.08
CA ALA A 224 20.65 31.30 -40.85
C ALA A 224 19.57 32.38 -40.84
N VAL A 225 18.79 32.45 -39.76
CA VAL A 225 18.16 33.70 -39.36
C VAL A 225 18.14 33.79 -37.84
N ASP A 226 18.94 34.75 -37.37
CA ASP A 226 18.75 35.51 -36.15
C ASP A 226 17.27 35.86 -35.95
N GLU A 227 16.77 35.83 -34.72
CA GLU A 227 16.49 37.09 -34.03
C GLU A 227 16.01 36.82 -32.60
N GLU A 228 16.67 37.55 -31.72
CA GLU A 228 16.36 37.76 -30.33
C GLU A 228 14.98 38.43 -30.24
N ASP A 229 14.11 37.99 -29.33
CA ASP A 229 13.21 38.95 -28.70
C ASP A 229 12.87 38.53 -27.27
N ALA A 230 13.44 39.32 -26.38
CA ALA A 230 13.07 39.43 -25.00
C ALA A 230 11.66 40.02 -24.91
N VAL A 231 10.79 39.38 -24.14
CA VAL A 231 9.69 40.09 -23.51
C VAL A 231 9.60 39.66 -22.05
N ASP A 232 9.95 40.63 -21.23
CA ASP A 232 9.42 40.89 -19.89
C ASP A 232 7.92 40.54 -19.82
N GLU A 233 7.46 40.00 -18.71
CA GLU A 233 6.86 40.85 -17.67
C GLU A 233 6.38 39.98 -16.51
N GLU A 234 6.70 40.51 -15.34
CA GLU A 234 6.29 40.08 -14.04
C GLU A 234 4.77 40.27 -13.91
N ASP A 235 4.06 39.30 -13.32
CA ASP A 235 2.86 39.65 -12.57
C ASP A 235 2.62 38.63 -11.45
N ALA A 236 3.04 39.07 -10.27
CA ALA A 236 2.63 38.51 -9.00
C ALA A 236 1.18 38.95 -8.71
N VAL A 237 0.28 37.98 -8.66
CA VAL A 237 -0.99 38.14 -7.95
C VAL A 237 -1.09 37.06 -6.87
N ASP A 238 -0.73 37.46 -5.65
CA ASP A 238 -1.11 36.79 -4.42
C ASP A 238 -2.63 36.95 -4.23
N GLU A 239 -3.39 35.89 -4.51
CA GLU A 239 -4.77 35.77 -4.04
C GLU A 239 -4.84 34.78 -2.88
N ASP A 240 -4.93 35.34 -1.68
CA ASP A 240 -5.31 34.68 -0.43
C ASP A 240 -6.69 34.01 -0.57
N PHE A 241 -6.71 32.74 -0.97
CA PHE A 241 -7.93 31.93 -0.97
C PHE A 241 -8.08 31.19 0.36
N ALA A 242 -8.71 31.87 1.34
CA ALA A 242 -9.17 31.25 2.57
C ALA A 242 -10.33 30.28 2.27
N VAL A 243 -10.02 28.98 2.15
CA VAL A 243 -11.03 27.92 2.11
C VAL A 243 -11.44 27.59 3.53
N GLU A 244 -12.66 27.96 3.92
CA GLU A 244 -13.32 27.40 5.10
C GLU A 244 -13.47 25.88 4.93
N GLU A 245 -12.68 25.13 5.71
CA GLU A 245 -12.73 23.68 5.78
C GLU A 245 -14.00 23.24 6.52
N GLN A 246 -15.10 23.07 5.79
CA GLN A 246 -16.26 22.33 6.30
C GLN A 246 -15.94 20.84 6.31
N VAL A 247 -15.38 20.38 7.43
CA VAL A 247 -15.24 18.96 7.76
C VAL A 247 -16.63 18.38 7.96
N HIS A 248 -17.22 17.86 6.87
CA HIS A 248 -18.32 16.92 6.99
C HIS A 248 -17.73 15.54 7.31
N ASP A 249 -17.72 15.21 8.60
CA ASP A 249 -17.54 13.86 9.12
C ASP A 249 -18.59 12.92 8.50
N ARG A 250 -18.23 12.30 7.37
CA ARG A 250 -18.95 11.12 6.88
C ARG A 250 -18.20 9.89 7.36
N PRO A 251 -18.83 9.00 8.15
CA PRO A 251 -18.17 7.81 8.67
C PRO A 251 -17.79 6.89 7.51
N TRP A 252 -16.51 6.55 7.44
CA TRP A 252 -15.96 5.53 6.57
C TRP A 252 -16.49 4.17 7.03
N HIS A 253 -17.31 3.52 6.20
CA HIS A 253 -17.73 2.14 6.45
C HIS A 253 -16.60 1.18 6.03
N CYS A 254 -15.71 0.84 6.97
CA CYS A 254 -14.91 -0.38 6.88
C CYS A 254 -15.84 -1.58 7.07
N SER A 255 -15.84 -2.53 6.13
CA SER A 255 -16.39 -3.88 6.34
C SER A 255 -15.43 -4.70 7.21
N CYS A 256 -15.20 -4.22 8.43
CA CYS A 256 -14.45 -4.89 9.47
C CYS A 256 -15.44 -5.83 10.20
N LEU A 257 -15.70 -7.03 9.67
CA LEU A 257 -16.52 -8.03 10.36
C LEU A 257 -15.70 -8.65 11.51
N PRO A 258 -16.15 -8.55 12.77
CA PRO A 258 -15.53 -9.30 13.86
C PRO A 258 -15.84 -10.80 13.67
N PHE A 259 -14.79 -11.63 13.70
CA PHE A 259 -14.89 -13.06 13.97
C PHE A 259 -14.81 -13.31 15.47
#